data_AF-X0X9E1-F1
#
_entry.id   AF-X0X9E1-F1
#
_cell.length_a   1.000
_cell.length_b   1.000
_cell.length_c   1.000
_cell.angle_alpha   90.00
_cell.angle_beta   90.00
_cell.angle_gamma   90.00
#
_symmetry.space_group_name_H-M   'P 1'
#
loop_
_entity.id
_entity.type
_entity.pdbx_description
1 polymer ?
#
loop_
_entity_poly.entity_id
_entity_poly.type
_entity_poly.pdbx_seq_one_letter_code
_entity_poly.pdbx_strand_id
1 'polypeptide(L)' 'PLISPGTLDGNLNVICGQDALKITRIKPAGSALMTFKDFANGRQTQANDSLIQIDN' A
#
# COMPACT_ATOMS: atom_id res chain seq x y z
N PRO A 1 1.71 18.04 9.79
CA PRO A 1 2.72 17.02 9.41
C PRO A 1 2.62 16.73 7.90
N LEU A 2 3.70 16.96 7.16
CA LEU A 2 3.75 16.61 5.73
C LEU A 2 3.69 15.08 5.64
N ILE A 3 2.61 14.54 5.10
CA ILE A 3 2.49 13.09 4.92
C ILE A 3 3.31 12.71 3.70
N SER A 4 4.25 11.78 3.87
CA SER A 4 5.21 11.42 2.83
C SER A 4 4.55 10.59 1.72
N PRO A 5 4.86 10.85 0.44
CA PRO A 5 4.47 9.96 -0.64
C PRO A 5 4.93 8.52 -0.36
N GLY A 6 4.06 7.55 -0.66
CA GLY A 6 4.27 6.14 -0.33
C GLY A 6 3.61 5.69 0.97
N THR A 7 3.19 6.61 1.84
CA THR A 7 2.46 6.30 3.08
C THR A 7 0.99 5.98 2.83
N LEU A 8 0.41 5.04 3.58
CA LEU A 8 -0.99 4.66 3.48
C LEU A 8 -1.90 5.60 4.30
N ASP A 9 -2.98 6.08 3.68
CA ASP A 9 -4.04 6.84 4.35
C ASP A 9 -4.98 5.94 5.18
N GLY A 10 -5.98 6.54 5.84
CA GLY A 10 -6.98 5.79 6.64
C GLY A 10 -7.86 4.82 5.84
N ASN A 11 -7.89 4.94 4.51
CA ASN A 11 -8.58 4.03 3.60
C ASN A 11 -7.62 3.03 2.92
N LEU A 12 -6.35 3.00 3.34
CA LEU A 12 -5.27 2.22 2.75
C LEU A 12 -4.97 2.58 1.28
N ASN A 13 -5.22 3.82 0.87
CA ASN A 13 -4.68 4.35 -0.39
C ASN A 13 -3.25 4.84 -0.17
N VAL A 14 -2.42 4.73 -1.20
CA VAL A 14 -1.04 5.24 -1.16
C VAL A 14 -1.08 6.73 -1.42
N ILE A 15 -0.66 7.53 -0.45
CA ILE A 15 -0.52 8.98 -0.61
C ILE A 15 0.55 9.25 -1.66
N CYS A 16 0.25 10.15 -2.58
CA CYS A 16 1.14 10.55 -3.66
C CYS A 16 1.58 12.02 -3.49
N GLY A 17 2.37 12.55 -4.43
CA GLY A 17 2.74 13.97 -4.42
C GLY A 17 1.52 14.90 -4.47
N GLN A 18 0.47 14.48 -5.16
CA GLN A 18 -0.87 15.07 -5.14
C GLN A 18 -1.89 13.92 -5.04
N ASP A 19 -2.86 14.06 -4.13
CA ASP A 19 -3.91 13.07 -3.85
C ASP A 19 -3.36 11.68 -3.43
N ALA A 20 -4.09 10.61 -3.76
CA ALA A 20 -3.74 9.25 -3.38
C ALA A 20 -4.11 8.24 -4.48
N LEU A 21 -3.32 7.16 -4.56
CA LEU A 21 -3.52 6.02 -5.45
C LEU A 21 -4.21 4.88 -4.70
N LYS A 22 -5.37 4.45 -5.23
CA LYS A 22 -6.09 3.27 -4.74
C LYS A 22 -5.59 2.01 -5.44
N ILE A 23 -5.00 1.09 -4.70
CA ILE A 23 -4.66 -0.25 -5.20
C ILE A 23 -5.88 -1.15 -5.06
N THR A 24 -6.42 -1.63 -6.19
CA THR A 24 -7.58 -2.54 -6.19
C THR A 24 -7.14 -4.00 -6.11
N ARG A 25 -6.07 -4.37 -6.81
CA ARG A 25 -5.50 -5.73 -6.85
C ARG A 25 -3.97 -5.69 -6.84
N ILE A 26 -3.36 -6.71 -6.25
CA ILE A 26 -1.90 -6.86 -6.14
C ILE A 26 -1.50 -8.31 -6.37
N LYS A 27 -0.32 -8.54 -6.97
CA LYS A 27 0.30 -9.86 -7.12
C LYS A 27 1.61 -9.89 -6.33
N PRO A 28 1.61 -10.39 -5.08
CA PRO A 28 2.84 -10.60 -4.33
C PRO A 28 3.74 -11.65 -5.01
N ALA A 29 5.05 -11.53 -4.84
CA ALA A 29 5.99 -12.55 -5.31
C ALA A 29 5.63 -13.93 -4.73
N GLY A 30 5.61 -14.95 -5.58
CA GLY A 30 5.23 -16.32 -5.19
C GLY A 30 3.72 -16.58 -4.99
N SER A 31 2.86 -15.57 -5.18
CA SER A 31 1.42 -15.69 -4.92
C SER A 31 0.55 -15.37 -6.14
N ALA A 32 -0.73 -15.78 -6.06
CA ALA A 32 -1.74 -15.41 -7.04
C ALA A 32 -2.13 -13.93 -6.94
N LEU A 33 -2.74 -13.39 -8.01
CA LEU A 33 -3.32 -12.06 -8.03
C LEU A 33 -4.54 -11.98 -7.08
N MET A 34 -4.52 -11.08 -6.11
CA MET A 34 -5.54 -10.95 -5.06
C MET A 34 -6.01 -9.51 -4.89
N THR A 35 -7.03 -9.28 -4.05
CA THR A 35 -7.41 -7.91 -3.68
C THR A 35 -6.35 -7.30 -2.76
N PHE A 36 -6.19 -5.97 -2.80
CA PHE A 36 -5.27 -5.31 -1.86
C PHE A 36 -5.68 -5.49 -0.40
N LYS A 37 -6.99 -5.63 -0.14
CA LYS A 37 -7.52 -5.91 1.19
C LYS A 37 -7.05 -7.26 1.74
N ASP A 38 -7.07 -8.31 0.92
CA ASP A 38 -6.58 -9.64 1.34
C ASP A 38 -5.08 -9.60 1.64
N PHE A 39 -4.31 -8.90 0.82
CA PHE A 39 -2.89 -8.67 1.05
C PHE A 39 -2.63 -7.92 2.37
N ALA A 40 -3.34 -6.81 2.60
CA ALA A 40 -3.19 -5.99 3.81
C ALA A 40 -3.52 -6.78 5.08
N ASN A 41 -4.61 -7.55 5.06
CA ASN A 41 -5.00 -8.42 6.17
C ASN A 41 -3.93 -9.47 6.48
N GLY A 42 -3.34 -10.11 5.46
CA GLY A 42 -2.32 -11.14 5.63
C GLY A 42 -0.98 -10.63 6.15
N ARG A 43 -0.71 -9.32 6.03
CA ARG A 43 0.53 -8.68 6.48
C ARG A 43 0.36 -7.70 7.64
N GLN A 44 -0.84 -7.61 8.20
CA GLN A 44 -1.20 -6.63 9.23
C GLN A 44 -0.87 -5.18 8.82
N THR A 45 -1.01 -4.90 7.52
CA THR A 45 -0.79 -3.55 6.97
C THR A 45 -1.86 -2.59 7.48
N GLN A 46 -1.45 -1.40 7.89
CA GLN A 46 -2.30 -0.40 8.52
C GLN A 46 -2.00 1.01 8.00
N ALA A 47 -2.87 1.96 8.36
CA ALA A 47 -2.64 3.37 8.07
C ALA A 47 -1.31 3.83 8.67
N ASN A 48 -0.62 4.73 7.95
CA ASN A 48 0.72 5.21 8.25
C ASN A 48 1.88 4.24 7.96
N ASP A 49 1.62 2.99 7.54
CA ASP A 49 2.67 2.17 6.92
C ASP A 49 3.10 2.78 5.57
N SER A 50 4.33 2.49 5.13
CA SER A 50 4.88 3.03 3.89
C SER A 50 5.31 1.94 2.93
N LEU A 51 4.91 2.08 1.66
CA LEU A 51 5.50 1.34 0.56
C LEU A 51 6.85 1.99 0.22
N ILE A 52 7.92 1.26 0.46
CA ILE A 52 9.28 1.67 0.09
C ILE A 52 9.76 0.86 -1.10
N GLN A 53 10.64 1.47 -1.89
CA GLN A 53 11.41 0.72 -2.87
C GLN A 53 12.30 -0.28 -2.11
N ILE A 54 12.22 -1.54 -2.50
CA ILE A 54 13.23 -2.53 -2.09
C ILE A 54 14.37 -2.45 -3.09
N ASP A 55 15.59 -2.34 -2.59
CA ASP A 55 16.78 -2.44 -3.42
C ASP A 55 16.87 -3.87 -3.97
N ASN A 56 17.27 -4.00 -5.23
CA ASN A 56 17.52 -5.30 -5.88
C ASN A 56 18.98 -5.70 -5.74
#